data_AF-A0A5C4UYC7-F1
#
_entry.id   AF-A0A5C4UYC7-F1
#
_cell.length_a   1.000
_cell.length_b   1.000
_cell.length_c   1.000
_cell.angle_alpha   90.00
_cell.angle_beta   90.00
_cell.angle_gamma   90.00
#
_symmetry.space_group_name_H-M   'P 1'
#
loop_
_entity.id
_entity.type
_entity.pdbx_description
1 polymer ?
#
loop_
_entity_poly.entity_id
_entity_poly.type
_entity_poly.pdbx_seq_one_letter_code
_entity_poly.pdbx_strand_id
1 'polypeptide(L)'
;MRIPLALAALGVLLGSVVLICFAFWRLLRRAGIPAWFTAVFLVAGAVMVLVSVGLWVSAHPVLFPETSPCWPSMEPETRWFPPDSHCRHADGELRSVNGARGKAVFWIAFGVVTGTLGVAAARRVRR
;
A
#
# COMPACT_ATOMS: atom_id res chain seq x y z
N MET A 1 15.74 -22.78 7.33
CA MET A 1 14.29 -23.02 7.18
C MET A 1 13.46 -21.72 7.05
N ARG A 2 13.86 -20.73 6.23
CA ARG A 2 13.18 -19.40 6.15
C ARG A 2 12.25 -19.23 4.94
N ILE A 3 12.51 -19.99 3.87
CA ILE A 3 11.75 -19.98 2.62
C ILE A 3 10.27 -20.39 2.78
N PRO A 4 9.89 -21.44 3.54
CA PRO A 4 8.48 -21.83 3.66
C PRO A 4 7.64 -20.81 4.44
N LEU A 5 8.25 -20.10 5.39
CA LEU A 5 7.56 -19.07 6.17
C LEU A 5 7.28 -17.81 5.33
N ALA A 6 8.25 -17.41 4.50
CA ALA A 6 8.09 -16.27 3.58
C ALA A 6 7.02 -16.55 2.51
N LEU A 7 6.99 -17.77 1.96
CA LEU A 7 5.96 -18.18 1.00
C LEU A 7 4.57 -18.27 1.64
N ALA A 8 4.46 -18.79 2.87
CA ALA A 8 3.20 -18.80 3.61
C ALA A 8 2.71 -17.39 3.91
N ALA A 9 3.60 -16.48 4.35
CA ALA A 9 3.26 -15.09 4.60
C ALA A 9 2.79 -14.36 3.33
N LEU A 10 3.49 -14.58 2.20
CA LEU A 10 3.09 -14.04 0.90
C LEU A 10 1.72 -14.60 0.47
N GLY A 11 1.49 -15.90 0.66
CA GLY A 11 0.21 -16.55 0.37
C GLY A 11 -0.94 -15.99 1.21
N VAL A 12 -0.72 -15.77 2.50
CA VAL A 12 -1.72 -15.13 3.40
C VAL A 12 -1.98 -13.68 2.98
N LEU A 13 -0.96 -12.92 2.63
CA LEU A 13 -1.09 -11.54 2.16
C LEU A 13 -1.90 -11.46 0.86
N LEU A 14 -1.56 -12.29 -0.13
CA LEU A 14 -2.28 -12.35 -1.40
C LEU A 14 -3.72 -12.83 -1.19
N GLY A 15 -3.92 -13.88 -0.39
CA GLY A 15 -5.24 -14.41 -0.07
C GLY A 15 -6.14 -13.37 0.62
N SER A 16 -5.61 -12.61 1.58
CA SER A 16 -6.36 -11.55 2.27
C SER A 16 -6.70 -10.39 1.34
N VAL A 17 -5.79 -9.97 0.45
CA VAL A 17 -6.09 -8.97 -0.59
C VAL A 17 -7.23 -9.45 -1.49
N VAL A 18 -7.15 -10.69 -1.99
CA VAL A 18 -8.21 -11.29 -2.84
C VAL A 18 -9.55 -11.31 -2.11
N LEU A 19 -9.56 -11.69 -0.82
CA LEU A 19 -10.78 -11.76 -0.01
C LEU A 19 -11.41 -10.37 0.18
N ILE A 20 -10.60 -9.35 0.48
CA ILE A 20 -11.03 -7.96 0.61
C ILE A 20 -11.60 -7.46 -0.72
N CYS A 21 -10.88 -7.69 -1.82
CA CYS A 21 -11.32 -7.36 -3.17
C CYS A 21 -12.65 -8.02 -3.53
N PHE A 22 -12.83 -9.30 -3.21
CA PHE A 22 -14.08 -10.03 -3.46
C PHE A 22 -15.24 -9.52 -2.61
N ALA A 23 -15.01 -9.27 -1.32
CA ALA A 23 -15.99 -8.69 -0.42
C ALA A 23 -16.46 -7.32 -0.94
N PHE A 24 -15.53 -6.47 -1.38
CA PHE A 24 -15.84 -5.18 -1.98
C PHE A 24 -16.56 -5.30 -3.31
N TRP A 25 -16.13 -6.19 -4.21
CA TRP A 25 -16.81 -6.44 -5.46
C TRP A 25 -18.29 -6.79 -5.22
N ARG A 26 -18.56 -7.70 -4.27
CA ARG A 26 -19.93 -8.06 -3.89
C ARG A 26 -20.70 -6.87 -3.30
N LEU A 27 -20.06 -6.03 -2.50
CA LEU A 27 -20.68 -4.85 -1.88
C LEU A 27 -21.04 -3.77 -2.91
N LEU A 28 -20.13 -3.51 -3.85
CA LEU A 28 -20.33 -2.59 -4.98
C LEU A 28 -21.44 -3.07 -5.91
N ARG A 29 -21.47 -4.38 -6.23
CA ARG A 29 -22.53 -4.99 -7.04
C ARG A 29 -23.90 -4.83 -6.39
N ARG A 30 -24.01 -5.06 -5.09
CA ARG A 30 -25.27 -4.86 -4.32
C ARG A 30 -25.73 -3.40 -4.31
N ALA A 31 -24.79 -2.45 -4.28
CA ALA A 31 -25.09 -1.03 -4.36
C ALA A 31 -25.45 -0.56 -5.80
N GLY A 32 -25.50 -1.46 -6.78
CA GLY A 32 -25.79 -1.13 -8.18
C GLY A 32 -24.70 -0.27 -8.82
N ILE A 33 -23.47 -0.36 -8.31
CA ILE A 33 -22.32 0.36 -8.86
C ILE A 33 -21.91 -0.28 -10.20
N PRO A 34 -21.60 0.53 -11.24
CA PRO A 34 -21.15 0.02 -12.53
C PRO A 34 -19.89 -0.86 -12.42
N ALA A 35 -19.78 -1.89 -13.26
CA ALA A 35 -18.67 -2.83 -13.23
C ALA A 35 -17.29 -2.17 -13.45
N TRP A 36 -17.23 -1.09 -14.25
CA TRP A 36 -15.99 -0.34 -14.48
C TRP A 36 -15.45 0.29 -13.19
N PHE A 37 -16.33 0.69 -12.27
CA PHE A 37 -15.95 1.28 -10.99
C PHE A 37 -15.25 0.25 -10.10
N THR A 38 -15.72 -1.01 -10.15
CA THR A 38 -15.07 -2.11 -9.46
C THR A 38 -13.71 -2.44 -10.07
N ALA A 39 -13.58 -2.36 -11.40
CA ALA A 39 -12.28 -2.53 -12.05
C ALA A 39 -11.28 -1.44 -11.59
N VAL A 40 -11.71 -0.18 -11.53
CA VAL A 40 -10.89 0.93 -10.99
C VAL A 40 -10.47 0.68 -9.55
N PHE A 41 -11.39 0.23 -8.69
CA PHE A 41 -11.09 -0.13 -7.30
C PHE A 41 -10.04 -1.25 -7.20
N LEU A 42 -10.20 -2.33 -7.99
CA LEU A 42 -9.28 -3.46 -7.98
C LEU A 42 -7.89 -3.05 -8.47
N VAL A 43 -7.81 -2.27 -9.55
CA VAL A 43 -6.54 -1.76 -10.09
C VAL A 43 -5.87 -0.83 -9.08
N ALA A 44 -6.60 0.12 -8.50
CA ALA A 44 -6.05 1.05 -7.51
C ALA A 44 -5.59 0.30 -6.23
N GLY A 45 -6.36 -0.68 -5.77
CA GLY A 45 -5.99 -1.53 -4.64
C GLY A 45 -4.73 -2.36 -4.92
N ALA A 46 -4.63 -2.96 -6.12
CA ALA A 46 -3.44 -3.70 -6.53
C ALA A 46 -2.20 -2.80 -6.62
N VAL A 47 -2.33 -1.60 -7.21
CA VAL A 47 -1.26 -0.60 -7.25
C VAL A 47 -0.84 -0.21 -5.84
N MET A 48 -1.79 0.04 -4.93
CA MET A 48 -1.50 0.38 -3.54
C MET A 48 -0.72 -0.73 -2.83
N VAL A 49 -1.09 -2.00 -3.02
CA VAL A 49 -0.35 -3.15 -2.44
C VAL A 49 1.05 -3.26 -3.03
N LEU A 50 1.20 -3.23 -4.35
CA LEU A 50 2.50 -3.33 -5.02
C LEU A 50 3.44 -2.20 -4.61
N VAL A 51 2.93 -0.96 -4.58
CA VAL A 51 3.69 0.20 -4.11
C VAL A 51 4.04 -0.01 -2.64
N SER A 52 3.09 -0.35 -1.77
CA SER A 52 3.38 -0.57 -0.34
C SER A 52 4.46 -1.63 -0.10
N VAL A 53 4.45 -2.72 -0.86
CA VAL A 53 5.50 -3.76 -0.80
C VAL A 53 6.84 -3.18 -1.27
N GLY A 54 6.87 -2.47 -2.39
CA GLY A 54 8.08 -1.83 -2.89
C GLY A 54 8.65 -0.81 -1.88
N LEU A 55 7.78 0.02 -1.31
CA LEU A 55 8.10 1.01 -0.28
C LEU A 55 8.62 0.34 1.01
N TRP A 56 8.03 -0.78 1.41
CA TRP A 56 8.47 -1.55 2.56
C TRP A 56 9.85 -2.19 2.33
N VAL A 57 10.08 -2.71 1.13
CA VAL A 57 11.36 -3.28 0.71
C VAL A 57 12.48 -2.22 0.70
N SER A 58 12.23 -1.04 0.11
CA SER A 58 13.22 0.06 0.10
C SER A 58 13.51 0.62 1.49
N ALA A 59 12.54 0.51 2.40
CA ALA A 59 12.67 0.90 3.80
C ALA A 59 13.45 -0.09 4.68
N HIS A 60 13.88 -1.24 4.16
CA HIS A 60 14.62 -2.25 4.91
C HIS A 60 16.14 -2.19 4.64
N PRO A 61 16.91 -1.42 5.43
CA PRO A 61 18.35 -1.28 5.25
C PRO A 61 19.12 -2.58 5.51
N VAL A 62 18.55 -3.53 6.23
CA VAL A 62 19.16 -4.85 6.49
C VAL A 62 19.06 -5.77 5.27
N LEU A 63 17.96 -5.70 4.53
CA LEU A 63 17.74 -6.56 3.35
C LEU A 63 18.36 -5.95 2.09
N PHE A 64 18.41 -4.62 1.99
CA PHE A 64 18.85 -3.89 0.80
C PHE A 64 19.74 -2.67 1.15
N PRO A 65 20.94 -2.89 1.72
CA PRO A 65 21.78 -1.81 2.26
C PRO A 65 22.20 -0.79 1.20
N GLU A 66 22.57 -1.20 -0.02
CA GLU A 66 23.08 -0.28 -1.04
C GLU A 66 21.99 0.57 -1.73
N THR A 67 20.73 0.15 -1.63
CA THR A 67 19.61 0.87 -2.27
C THR A 67 18.67 1.51 -1.26
N SER A 68 18.84 1.21 0.03
CA SER A 68 18.02 1.78 1.09
C SER A 68 18.44 3.22 1.39
N PRO A 69 17.51 4.19 1.35
CA PRO A 69 17.78 5.55 1.79
C PRO A 69 18.07 5.66 3.29
N CYS A 70 18.04 4.57 4.05
CA CYS A 70 18.28 4.53 5.48
C CYS A 70 19.65 3.95 5.83
N TRP A 71 20.44 3.57 4.83
CA TRP A 71 21.81 3.16 5.06
C TRP A 71 22.71 4.38 5.25
N PRO A 72 23.66 4.38 6.22
CA PRO A 72 23.98 3.33 7.19
C PRO A 72 23.28 3.50 8.56
N SER A 73 22.39 4.49 8.73
CA SER A 73 21.73 4.77 10.02
C SER A 73 20.76 3.67 10.49
N MET A 74 20.49 2.67 9.64
CA MET A 74 19.78 1.41 9.89
C MET A 74 18.32 1.51 10.36
N GLU A 75 17.81 2.64 10.83
CA GLU A 75 16.41 2.76 11.26
C GLU A 75 15.70 4.06 10.80
N PRO A 76 14.49 3.95 10.20
CA PRO A 76 13.63 5.11 9.98
C PRO A 76 13.04 5.65 11.28
N GLU A 77 12.94 6.98 11.38
CA GLU A 77 12.33 7.70 12.51
C GLU A 77 10.84 7.33 12.68
N THR A 78 10.14 7.02 11.59
CA THR A 78 8.73 6.63 11.60
C THR A 78 8.52 5.32 10.83
N ARG A 79 8.07 4.27 11.52
CA ARG A 79 7.88 2.90 10.96
C ARG A 79 6.46 2.60 10.51
N TRP A 80 5.48 3.37 10.98
CA TRP A 80 4.06 3.00 10.91
C TRP A 80 3.32 3.54 9.68
N PHE A 81 3.87 4.57 9.03
CA PHE A 81 3.31 5.15 7.81
C PHE A 81 4.38 5.10 6.71
N PRO A 82 4.44 3.99 5.95
CA PRO A 82 5.44 3.83 4.89
C PRO A 82 5.55 5.06 3.99
N PRO A 83 4.49 5.61 3.35
CA PRO A 83 4.66 6.72 2.41
C PRO A 83 5.30 7.99 3.01
N ASP A 84 5.23 8.17 4.33
CA ASP A 84 5.78 9.31 5.06
C ASP A 84 6.97 8.94 5.96
N SER A 85 7.59 7.78 5.75
CA SER A 85 8.78 7.41 6.50
C SER A 85 10.01 8.22 6.08
N HIS A 86 10.80 8.61 7.08
CA HIS A 86 12.04 9.37 6.91
C HIS A 86 13.19 8.67 7.63
N CYS A 87 14.39 8.83 7.08
CA CYS A 87 15.63 8.39 7.69
C CYS A 87 16.53 9.59 7.93
N ARG A 88 17.10 9.65 9.14
CA ARG A 88 18.06 10.67 9.51
C ARG A 88 19.45 10.21 9.09
N HIS A 89 20.15 11.06 8.35
CA HIS A 89 21.50 10.81 7.85
C HIS A 89 22.56 11.39 8.79
N ALA A 90 23.82 11.01 8.60
CA ALA A 90 24.93 11.47 9.42
C ALA A 90 25.18 12.98 9.33
N ASP A 91 24.72 13.62 8.25
CA ASP A 91 24.68 15.08 8.05
C ASP A 91 23.52 15.76 8.79
N GLY A 92 22.64 15.01 9.44
CA GLY A 92 21.46 15.50 10.14
C GLY A 92 20.24 15.74 9.24
N GLU A 93 20.36 15.50 7.92
CA GLU A 93 19.23 15.66 7.01
C GLU A 93 18.21 14.51 7.13
N LEU A 94 16.93 14.86 6.99
CA LEU A 94 15.84 13.90 6.86
C LEU A 94 15.59 13.60 5.39
N ARG A 95 15.78 12.34 5.01
CA ARG A 95 15.53 11.87 3.64
C ARG A 95 14.34 10.92 3.63
N SER A 96 13.39 11.20 2.74
CA SER A 96 12.23 10.33 2.57
C SER A 96 12.68 8.96 2.06
N VAL A 97 12.18 7.92 2.72
CA VAL A 97 12.50 6.53 2.38
C VAL A 97 11.89 6.11 1.04
N ASN A 98 10.85 6.80 0.60
CA ASN A 98 9.99 6.37 -0.51
C ASN A 98 9.99 7.33 -1.70
N GLY A 99 10.71 8.44 -1.58
CA GLY A 99 10.80 9.49 -2.60
C GLY A 99 9.46 10.16 -2.89
N ALA A 100 9.50 11.32 -3.57
CA ALA A 100 8.29 12.08 -3.89
C ALA A 100 7.30 11.28 -4.77
N ARG A 101 7.83 10.48 -5.72
CA ARG A 101 7.00 9.69 -6.65
C ARG A 101 6.26 8.55 -5.97
N GLY A 102 6.95 7.75 -5.13
CA GLY A 102 6.33 6.63 -4.42
C GLY A 102 5.21 7.10 -3.47
N LYS A 103 5.46 8.20 -2.76
CA LYS A 103 4.46 8.87 -1.93
C LYS A 103 3.25 9.35 -2.74
N ALA A 104 3.48 10.02 -3.88
CA ALA A 104 2.40 10.50 -4.73
C ALA A 104 1.52 9.35 -5.25
N VAL A 105 2.12 8.28 -5.76
CA VAL A 105 1.36 7.12 -6.27
C VAL A 105 0.55 6.46 -5.15
N PHE A 106 1.12 6.30 -3.96
CA PHE A 106 0.40 5.76 -2.80
C PHE A 106 -0.83 6.61 -2.46
N TRP A 107 -0.68 7.92 -2.30
CA TRP A 107 -1.78 8.80 -1.89
C TRP A 107 -2.87 8.91 -2.96
N ILE A 108 -2.50 8.89 -4.25
CA ILE A 108 -3.47 8.83 -5.35
C ILE A 108 -4.26 7.53 -5.29
N ALA A 109 -3.58 6.38 -5.16
CA ALA A 109 -4.25 5.09 -5.06
C ALA A 109 -5.16 4.99 -3.83
N PHE A 110 -4.69 5.48 -2.67
CA PHE A 110 -5.46 5.56 -1.43
C PHE A 110 -6.71 6.44 -1.59
N GLY A 111 -6.56 7.60 -2.22
CA GLY A 111 -7.68 8.51 -2.50
C GLY A 111 -8.73 7.89 -3.43
N VAL A 112 -8.31 7.17 -4.47
CA VAL A 112 -9.23 6.44 -5.36
C VAL A 112 -9.96 5.34 -4.60
N VAL A 113 -9.24 4.54 -3.81
CA VAL A 113 -9.83 3.47 -2.98
C VAL A 113 -10.85 4.07 -2.00
N THR A 114 -10.48 5.05 -1.18
CA THR A 114 -11.39 5.65 -0.19
C THR A 114 -12.56 6.41 -0.82
N GLY A 115 -12.32 7.14 -1.92
CA GLY A 115 -13.37 7.85 -2.65
C GLY A 115 -14.43 6.92 -3.24
N THR A 116 -13.99 5.79 -3.83
CA THR A 116 -14.93 4.78 -4.36
C THR A 116 -15.78 4.15 -3.24
N LEU A 117 -15.22 3.95 -2.05
CA LEU A 117 -15.96 3.51 -0.86
C LEU A 117 -17.00 4.55 -0.42
N GLY A 118 -16.62 5.82 -0.36
CA GLY A 118 -17.53 6.91 -0.02
C GLY A 118 -18.72 6.99 -0.97
N VAL A 119 -18.48 6.88 -2.28
CA VAL A 119 -19.54 6.86 -3.30
C VAL A 119 -20.48 5.66 -3.12
N ALA A 120 -19.93 4.48 -2.86
CA ALA A 120 -20.72 3.27 -2.63
C ALA A 120 -21.59 3.36 -1.37
N ALA A 121 -21.02 3.87 -0.27
CA ALA A 121 -21.73 4.07 0.98
C ALA A 121 -22.84 5.13 0.82
N ALA A 122 -22.55 6.26 0.20
CA ALA A 122 -23.53 7.34 -0.05
C ALA A 122 -24.71 6.86 -0.90
N ARG A 123 -24.46 6.07 -1.95
CA ARG A 123 -25.54 5.48 -2.77
C ARG A 123 -26.39 4.47 -2.03
N ARG A 124 -25.83 3.78 -1.04
CA ARG A 124 -26.57 2.82 -0.21
C ARG A 124 -27.48 3.52 0.81
N VAL A 125 -27.06 4.67 1.35
CA VAL A 125 -27.90 5.48 2.26
C VAL A 125 -29.06 6.15 1.53
N ARG A 126 -28.89 6.47 0.24
CA ARG A 126 -29.93 7.09 -0.60
C ARG A 126 -30.92 6.11 -1.23
N ARG A 127 -30.76 4.81 -1.02
CA ARG A 127 -31.68 3.75 -1.46
C ARG A 127 -32.46 3.23 -0.27
#